data_AF-A0A2J8JR11-F1
#
_entry.id   AF-A0A2J8JR11-F1
#
_cell.length_a   1.000
_cell.length_b   1.000
_cell.length_c   1.000
_cell.angle_alpha   90.00
_cell.angle_beta   90.00
_cell.angle_gamma   90.00
#
_symmetry.space_group_name_H-M   'P 1'
#
loop_
_entity.id
_entity.type
_entity.pdbx_description
1 polymer ?
#
loop_
_entity_poly.entity_id
_entity_poly.type
_entity_poly.pdbx_seq_one_letter_code
_entity_poly.pdbx_strand_id
1 'polypeptide(L)'
;LLERYPECGNLLLRPSGDGADGVSVTTRQMHNGTHVVRHYKVKREGPKYVIDVEQPFSCTSLDAVVNYFVSHTKKALVPFLLDEDYEKVLGYVEADKENGENVWVAPSAPGPEPKVFNGGLARKLPVSSAQPLFPTAGLADMTAELQKKLEKRRALEH
;
A
#
# COMPACT_ATOMS: atom_id res chain seq x y z
N LEU A 1 -2.82 -12.64 0.29
CA LEU A 1 -1.68 -11.73 0.53
C LEU A 1 -0.60 -12.42 1.38
N LEU A 2 -0.87 -12.76 2.65
CA LEU A 2 0.08 -13.45 3.55
C LEU A 2 0.59 -14.82 3.05
N GLU A 3 -0.16 -15.48 2.16
CA GLU A 3 0.28 -16.73 1.53
C GLU A 3 1.15 -16.48 0.29
N ARG A 4 0.89 -15.39 -0.45
CA ARG A 4 1.62 -15.07 -1.68
C ARG A 4 3.00 -14.45 -1.39
N TYR A 5 3.11 -13.69 -0.30
CA TYR A 5 4.32 -12.97 0.08
C TYR A 5 4.68 -13.26 1.55
N PRO A 6 5.05 -14.50 1.92
CA PRO A 6 5.37 -14.86 3.30
C PRO A 6 6.59 -14.09 3.88
N GLU A 7 7.48 -13.58 3.03
CA GLU A 7 8.65 -12.78 3.38
C GLU A 7 8.30 -11.37 3.87
N CYS A 8 7.18 -10.82 3.39
CA CYS A 8 6.72 -9.48 3.74
C CYS A 8 6.09 -9.41 5.14
N GLY A 9 5.95 -10.54 5.85
CA GLY A 9 5.32 -10.63 7.16
C GLY A 9 4.09 -11.54 7.16
N ASN A 10 3.50 -11.73 8.34
CA ASN A 10 2.45 -12.72 8.57
C ASN A 10 1.27 -12.20 9.41
N LEU A 11 1.15 -10.88 9.53
CA LEU A 11 0.10 -10.15 10.24
C LEU A 11 -0.33 -8.94 9.43
N LEU A 12 -1.62 -8.78 9.11
CA LEU A 12 -2.12 -7.56 8.46
C LEU A 12 -3.43 -7.08 9.08
N LEU A 13 -3.66 -5.77 8.97
CA LEU A 13 -4.96 -5.14 9.22
C LEU A 13 -5.73 -5.07 7.90
N ARG A 14 -7.04 -5.30 7.96
CA ARG A 14 -7.96 -5.08 6.83
C ARG A 14 -9.26 -4.48 7.32
N PRO A 15 -9.96 -3.66 6.52
CA PRO A 15 -11.34 -3.26 6.80
C PRO A 15 -12.21 -4.50 7.03
N SER A 16 -13.09 -4.45 8.04
CA SER A 16 -14.12 -5.49 8.21
C SER A 16 -15.27 -5.25 7.25
N GLY A 17 -15.84 -6.33 6.68
CA GLY A 17 -17.07 -6.25 5.88
C GLY A 17 -18.36 -6.14 6.71
N ASP A 18 -18.25 -6.17 8.04
CA ASP A 18 -19.37 -6.27 9.00
C ASP A 18 -19.91 -4.89 9.46
N GLY A 19 -19.38 -3.77 8.93
CA GLY A 19 -19.81 -2.41 9.26
C GLY A 19 -18.74 -1.35 8.97
N ALA A 20 -19.15 -0.08 8.91
CA ALA A 20 -18.31 1.04 8.47
C ALA A 20 -17.07 1.33 9.35
N ASP A 21 -17.11 0.92 10.63
CA ASP A 21 -16.10 1.30 11.63
C ASP A 21 -15.27 0.12 12.15
N GLY A 22 -15.52 -1.09 11.65
CA GLY A 22 -14.86 -2.31 12.10
C GLY A 22 -13.54 -2.58 11.39
N VAL A 23 -12.58 -3.14 12.11
CA VAL A 23 -11.30 -3.60 11.55
C VAL A 23 -11.13 -5.07 11.86
N SER A 24 -10.44 -5.80 10.98
CA SER A 24 -10.05 -7.19 11.21
C SER A 24 -8.54 -7.34 11.14
N VAL A 25 -8.02 -8.15 12.05
CA VAL A 25 -6.62 -8.59 12.02
C VAL A 25 -6.57 -9.97 11.39
N THR A 26 -5.73 -10.16 10.38
CA THR A 26 -5.50 -11.45 9.74
C THR A 26 -4.08 -11.90 9.99
N THR A 27 -3.92 -13.15 10.42
CA THR A 27 -2.61 -13.77 10.72
C THR A 27 -2.44 -15.06 9.95
N ARG A 28 -1.20 -15.44 9.64
CA ARG A 28 -0.85 -16.75 9.08
C ARG A 28 0.33 -17.34 9.86
N GLN A 29 0.12 -18.43 10.58
CA GLN A 29 1.18 -19.05 11.38
C GLN A 29 1.32 -20.54 11.07
N MET A 30 2.52 -21.09 11.27
CA MET A 30 2.72 -22.53 11.27
C MET A 30 2.25 -23.08 12.61
N HIS A 31 1.22 -23.92 12.61
CA HIS A 31 0.71 -24.60 13.79
C HIS A 31 0.66 -26.11 13.50
N ASN A 32 1.42 -26.89 14.26
CA ASN A 32 1.53 -28.35 14.10
C ASN A 32 1.86 -28.80 12.66
N GLY A 33 2.79 -28.10 12.00
CA GLY A 33 3.21 -28.40 10.63
C GLY A 33 2.26 -27.90 9.53
N THR A 34 1.11 -27.33 9.90
CA THR A 34 0.13 -26.78 8.95
C THR A 34 0.07 -25.26 9.03
N HIS A 35 -0.04 -24.59 7.89
CA HIS A 35 -0.27 -23.14 7.86
C HIS A 35 -1.73 -22.85 8.22
N VAL A 36 -1.95 -22.14 9.33
CA VAL A 36 -3.28 -21.75 9.80
C VAL A 36 -3.45 -20.24 9.65
N VAL A 37 -4.54 -19.86 8.99
CA VAL A 37 -4.97 -18.46 8.91
C VAL A 37 -6.02 -18.19 9.98
N ARG A 38 -5.85 -17.11 10.74
CA ARG A 38 -6.85 -16.66 11.73
C ARG A 38 -7.26 -15.23 11.46
N HIS A 39 -8.55 -14.96 11.61
CA HIS A 39 -9.13 -13.63 11.52
C HIS A 39 -9.69 -13.24 12.89
N TYR A 40 -9.20 -12.14 13.44
CA TYR A 40 -9.67 -11.59 14.70
C TYR A 40 -10.49 -10.33 14.42
N LYS A 41 -11.65 -10.22 15.08
CA LYS A 41 -12.50 -9.04 14.97
C LYS A 41 -11.98 -7.96 15.90
N VAL A 42 -11.93 -6.72 15.43
CA VAL A 42 -11.63 -5.54 16.23
C VAL A 42 -12.82 -4.60 16.11
N LYS A 43 -13.53 -4.42 17.23
CA LYS A 43 -14.71 -3.57 17.31
C LYS A 43 -14.28 -2.17 17.72
N ARG A 44 -14.98 -1.16 17.20
CA ARG A 44 -14.82 0.23 17.63
C ARG A 44 -15.85 0.52 18.73
N GLU A 45 -15.37 0.87 19.91
CA GLU A 45 -16.20 1.27 21.06
C GLU A 45 -15.85 2.71 21.45
N GLY A 46 -16.60 3.66 20.89
CA GLY A 46 -16.31 5.10 21.01
C GLY A 46 -14.92 5.44 20.43
N PRO A 47 -13.99 6.00 21.22
CA PRO A 47 -12.63 6.30 20.77
C PRO A 47 -11.67 5.10 20.87
N LYS A 48 -12.14 3.94 21.37
CA LYS A 48 -11.29 2.77 21.62
C LYS A 48 -11.52 1.67 20.60
N TYR A 49 -10.51 0.83 20.45
CA TYR A 49 -10.55 -0.43 19.72
C TYR A 49 -10.56 -1.58 20.73
N VAL A 50 -11.46 -2.54 20.52
CA VAL A 50 -11.58 -3.73 21.36
C VAL A 50 -11.38 -4.98 20.52
N ILE A 51 -10.34 -5.73 20.84
CA ILE A 51 -9.95 -6.96 20.15
C ILE A 51 -10.78 -8.12 20.71
N ASP A 52 -11.50 -8.82 19.83
CA ASP A 52 -12.36 -9.96 20.14
C ASP A 52 -11.52 -11.24 20.24
N VAL A 53 -10.87 -11.39 21.40
CA VAL A 53 -10.07 -12.54 21.82
C VAL A 53 -10.59 -13.06 23.15
N GLU A 54 -10.10 -14.21 23.62
CA GLU A 54 -10.54 -14.85 24.87
C GLU A 54 -10.61 -13.88 26.05
N GLN A 55 -9.59 -13.03 26.18
CA GLN A 55 -9.62 -11.88 27.08
C GLN A 55 -9.68 -10.59 26.27
N PRO A 56 -10.85 -9.91 26.20
CA PRO A 56 -11.01 -8.70 25.41
C PRO A 56 -9.97 -7.65 25.77
N PHE A 57 -9.25 -7.17 24.76
CA PHE A 57 -8.21 -6.17 24.94
C PHE A 57 -8.66 -4.83 24.37
N SER A 58 -8.69 -3.80 25.21
CA SER A 58 -9.06 -2.44 24.79
C SER A 58 -7.83 -1.54 24.65
N CYS A 59 -7.79 -0.77 23.58
CA CYS A 59 -6.70 0.17 23.29
C CYS A 59 -7.20 1.39 22.50
N THR A 60 -6.36 2.41 22.34
CA THR A 60 -6.75 3.71 21.77
C THR A 60 -6.24 3.94 20.34
N SER A 61 -5.49 2.99 19.76
CA SER A 61 -4.89 3.15 18.43
C SER A 61 -4.75 1.81 17.71
N LEU A 62 -4.75 1.85 16.37
CA LEU A 62 -4.50 0.67 15.55
C LEU A 62 -3.06 0.15 15.71
N ASP A 63 -2.10 1.03 15.98
CA ASP A 63 -0.73 0.61 16.30
C ASP A 63 -0.69 -0.26 17.57
N ALA A 64 -1.41 0.15 18.61
CA ALA A 64 -1.55 -0.66 19.83
C ALA A 64 -2.24 -2.01 19.57
N VAL A 65 -3.19 -2.08 18.62
CA VAL A 65 -3.78 -3.35 18.18
C VAL A 65 -2.70 -4.26 17.58
N VAL A 66 -1.89 -3.75 16.66
CA VAL A 66 -0.80 -4.52 16.04
C VAL A 66 0.21 -4.95 17.09
N ASN A 67 0.63 -4.04 17.97
CA ASN A 67 1.59 -4.30 19.02
C ASN A 67 1.09 -5.33 20.03
N TYR A 68 -0.21 -5.37 20.32
CA TYR A 68 -0.82 -6.44 21.11
C TYR A 68 -0.53 -7.83 20.48
N PHE A 69 -0.79 -8.01 19.19
CA PHE A 69 -0.53 -9.30 18.52
C PHE A 69 0.96 -9.65 18.49
N VAL A 70 1.83 -8.69 18.20
CA VAL A 70 3.29 -8.90 18.15
C VAL A 70 3.83 -9.28 19.52
N SER A 71 3.48 -8.52 20.56
CA SER A 71 3.96 -8.76 21.93
C SER A 71 3.39 -10.05 22.53
N HIS A 72 2.08 -10.30 22.36
CA HIS A 72 1.40 -11.46 22.92
C HIS A 72 1.89 -12.78 22.29
N THR A 73 2.37 -12.75 21.05
CA THR A 73 2.95 -13.90 20.36
C THR A 73 4.47 -13.98 20.44
N LYS A 74 5.11 -13.21 21.35
CA LYS A 74 6.57 -13.18 21.52
C LYS A 74 7.31 -12.88 20.20
N LYS A 75 6.79 -11.96 19.41
CA LYS A 75 7.30 -11.55 18.09
C LYS A 75 7.26 -12.66 17.01
N ALA A 76 6.48 -13.72 17.21
CA ALA A 76 6.22 -14.71 16.16
C ALA A 76 5.32 -14.14 15.04
N LEU A 77 4.55 -13.09 15.34
CA LEU A 77 3.84 -12.28 14.36
C LEU A 77 4.67 -11.04 13.99
N VAL A 78 4.78 -10.79 12.69
CA VAL A 78 5.49 -9.68 12.05
C VAL A 78 4.48 -8.94 11.17
N PRO A 79 4.27 -7.63 11.38
CA PRO A 79 3.40 -6.82 10.53
C PRO A 79 3.80 -6.93 9.07
N PHE A 80 2.80 -7.04 8.21
CA PHE A 80 2.98 -7.18 6.78
C PHE A 80 3.32 -5.84 6.15
N LEU A 81 4.49 -5.75 5.52
CA LEU A 81 4.98 -4.59 4.81
C LEU A 81 5.30 -5.01 3.37
N LEU A 82 4.59 -4.45 2.39
CA LEU A 82 4.96 -4.63 0.99
C LEU A 82 6.19 -3.78 0.69
N ASP A 83 7.18 -4.37 0.02
CA ASP A 83 8.27 -3.61 -0.58
C ASP A 83 7.72 -2.56 -1.56
N GLU A 84 8.46 -1.45 -1.71
CA GLU A 84 8.10 -0.19 -2.38
C GLU A 84 7.55 -0.31 -3.82
N ASP A 85 7.65 -1.48 -4.47
CA ASP A 85 7.12 -1.70 -5.81
C ASP A 85 5.58 -1.70 -5.86
N TYR A 86 4.86 -1.90 -4.74
CA TYR A 86 3.40 -1.82 -4.75
C TYR A 86 2.88 -0.38 -4.88
N GLU A 87 3.58 0.60 -4.30
CA GLU A 87 3.26 2.04 -4.46
C GLU A 87 3.32 2.47 -5.93
N LYS A 88 4.24 1.88 -6.72
CA LYS A 88 4.36 2.16 -8.17
C LYS A 88 3.28 1.49 -9.02
N VAL A 89 2.63 0.44 -8.51
CA VAL A 89 1.57 -0.33 -9.22
C VAL A 89 0.17 0.17 -8.89
N LEU A 90 0.01 1.07 -7.92
CA LEU A 90 -1.22 1.84 -7.72
C LEU A 90 -1.40 2.83 -8.89
N GLY A 91 -1.76 2.30 -10.06
CA GLY A 91 -2.21 3.11 -11.19
C GLY A 91 -3.39 3.95 -10.73
N TYR A 92 -3.22 5.27 -10.77
CA TYR A 92 -4.30 6.21 -10.53
C TYR A 92 -5.32 6.01 -11.66
N VAL A 93 -6.45 5.37 -11.37
CA VAL A 93 -7.59 5.40 -12.29
C VAL A 93 -8.15 6.81 -12.18
N GLU A 94 -7.85 7.66 -13.17
CA GLU A 94 -8.61 8.88 -13.35
C GLU A 94 -10.08 8.47 -13.47
N ALA A 95 -10.92 9.01 -12.58
CA ALA A 95 -12.34 8.82 -12.67
C ALA A 95 -12.81 9.50 -13.96
N ASP A 96 -12.87 8.72 -15.04
CA ASP A 96 -13.49 9.15 -16.27
C ASP A 96 -14.93 9.53 -15.93
N LYS A 97 -15.30 10.78 -16.19
CA LYS A 97 -16.54 11.37 -15.67
C LYS A 97 -17.80 10.81 -16.32
N GLU A 98 -17.71 9.79 -17.16
CA GLU A 98 -18.84 9.32 -17.96
C GLU A 98 -18.74 7.84 -18.38
N ASN A 99 -18.61 6.90 -17.43
CA ASN A 99 -19.30 5.60 -17.45
C ASN A 99 -18.84 4.76 -16.26
N GLY A 100 -19.78 4.16 -15.55
CA GLY A 100 -19.56 3.45 -14.28
C GLY A 100 -19.10 2.00 -14.44
N GLU A 101 -18.27 1.67 -15.44
CA GLU A 101 -17.72 0.32 -15.62
C GLU A 101 -16.20 0.31 -15.37
N ASN A 102 -15.76 -0.26 -14.24
CA ASN A 102 -14.34 -0.48 -13.95
C ASN A 102 -13.92 -1.89 -14.37
N VAL A 103 -13.51 -2.04 -15.63
CA VAL A 103 -12.84 -3.26 -16.10
C VAL A 103 -11.42 -3.31 -15.52
N TRP A 104 -11.16 -4.26 -14.63
CA TRP A 104 -9.81 -4.60 -14.18
C TRP A 104 -9.11 -5.40 -15.27
N VAL A 105 -8.39 -4.73 -16.17
CA VAL A 105 -7.42 -5.42 -17.03
C VAL A 105 -6.15 -5.63 -16.22
N ALA A 106 -5.92 -6.85 -15.76
CA ALA A 106 -4.58 -7.26 -15.31
C ALA A 106 -3.62 -7.06 -16.49
N PRO A 107 -2.45 -6.42 -16.31
CA PRO A 107 -1.48 -6.33 -17.38
C PRO A 107 -1.05 -7.76 -17.74
N SER A 108 -1.47 -8.23 -18.91
CA SER A 108 -0.96 -9.47 -19.47
C SER A 108 0.55 -9.32 -19.58
N ALA A 109 1.27 -10.14 -18.82
CA ALA A 109 2.70 -10.30 -18.99
C ALA A 109 2.99 -10.55 -20.49
N PRO A 110 3.99 -9.88 -21.10
CA PRO A 110 4.41 -10.24 -22.44
C PRO A 110 5.08 -11.62 -22.36
N GLY A 111 4.30 -12.67 -22.54
CA GLY A 111 4.82 -14.00 -22.81
C GLY A 111 5.50 -14.00 -24.19
N PRO A 112 6.71 -14.55 -24.34
CA PRO A 112 7.30 -14.72 -25.65
C PRO A 112 6.77 -16.04 -26.24
N GLU A 113 5.94 -15.97 -27.27
CA GLU A 113 5.72 -17.12 -28.14
C GLU A 113 6.83 -17.23 -29.22
N PRO A 114 7.15 -18.45 -29.67
CA PRO A 114 8.46 -18.80 -30.21
C PRO A 114 8.57 -18.52 -31.71
N LYS A 115 9.66 -17.88 -32.15
CA LYS A 115 10.15 -17.98 -33.53
C LYS A 115 11.67 -18.16 -33.58
N VAL A 116 12.03 -19.26 -34.24
CA VAL A 116 13.37 -19.76 -34.52
C VAL A 116 13.99 -18.97 -35.68
N PHE A 117 15.32 -18.73 -35.59
CA PHE A 117 16.36 -18.92 -36.62
C PHE A 117 17.36 -17.75 -36.79
N ASN A 118 18.60 -18.06 -36.37
CA ASN A 118 19.92 -17.76 -36.93
C ASN A 118 20.42 -16.32 -37.19
N GLY A 119 21.47 -15.98 -36.44
CA GLY A 119 22.83 -15.90 -37.00
C GLY A 119 23.44 -14.51 -37.20
N GLY A 120 24.52 -14.21 -36.47
CA GLY A 120 25.63 -13.41 -37.00
C GLY A 120 26.00 -12.11 -36.27
N LEU A 121 27.10 -12.19 -35.50
CA LEU A 121 28.24 -11.27 -35.45
C LEU A 121 28.10 -9.81 -34.93
N ALA A 122 28.66 -9.63 -33.73
CA ALA A 122 29.82 -8.77 -33.44
C ALA A 122 29.66 -7.25 -33.15
N ARG A 123 30.18 -6.89 -31.96
CA ARG A 123 31.14 -5.80 -31.64
C ARG A 123 30.63 -4.45 -31.08
N LYS A 124 31.02 -4.27 -29.81
CA LYS A 124 31.76 -3.15 -29.17
C LYS A 124 30.99 -2.00 -28.51
N LEU A 125 31.34 -1.81 -27.23
CA LEU A 125 31.24 -0.58 -26.45
C LEU A 125 32.09 0.54 -27.07
N PRO A 126 31.71 1.81 -26.85
CA PRO A 126 32.63 2.67 -26.12
C PRO A 126 31.95 3.56 -25.06
N VAL A 127 32.78 3.87 -24.05
CA VAL A 127 32.62 4.89 -23.03
C VAL A 127 32.46 6.29 -23.65
N SER A 128 31.55 7.11 -23.14
CA SER A 128 31.72 8.57 -23.16
C SER A 128 30.91 9.27 -22.07
N SER A 129 31.63 10.14 -21.38
CA SER A 129 31.25 11.14 -20.40
C SER A 129 30.13 12.08 -20.84
N ALA A 130 29.16 12.35 -19.95
CA ALA A 130 28.54 13.66 -19.73
C ALA A 130 27.60 13.63 -18.50
N GLN A 131 27.90 14.43 -17.48
CA GLN A 131 26.90 14.88 -16.50
C GLN A 131 26.06 16.01 -17.13
N PRO A 132 24.78 16.14 -16.74
CA PRO A 132 24.23 17.48 -16.56
C PRO A 132 23.71 17.70 -15.14
N LEU A 133 24.14 18.84 -14.58
CA LEU A 133 23.62 19.51 -13.40
C LEU A 133 22.09 19.59 -13.38
N PHE A 134 21.50 19.39 -12.21
CA PHE A 134 20.14 19.81 -11.89
C PHE A 134 20.07 21.34 -11.83
N PRO A 135 19.13 22.02 -12.52
CA PRO A 135 18.77 23.38 -12.16
C PRO A 135 17.83 23.37 -10.94
N THR A 136 18.35 23.75 -9.78
CA THR A 136 17.55 24.28 -8.67
C THR A 136 17.02 25.65 -9.09
N ALA A 137 15.77 25.72 -9.53
CA ALA A 137 15.02 26.97 -9.59
C ALA A 137 13.52 26.66 -9.69
N GLY A 138 12.73 27.17 -8.74
CA GLY A 138 11.27 27.27 -8.94
C GLY A 138 10.36 26.87 -7.78
N LEU A 139 10.83 26.80 -6.53
CA LEU A 139 9.93 26.59 -5.37
C LEU A 139 9.23 27.89 -4.90
N ALA A 140 9.68 29.07 -5.36
CA ALA A 140 9.22 30.36 -4.86
C ALA A 140 7.98 30.94 -5.58
N ASP A 141 7.59 30.41 -6.74
CA ASP A 141 6.55 31.05 -7.56
C ASP A 141 5.11 30.61 -7.19
N MET A 142 4.96 29.40 -6.65
CA MET A 142 3.64 28.82 -6.31
C MET A 142 2.96 29.53 -5.13
N THR A 143 3.72 30.17 -4.24
CA THR A 143 3.17 30.86 -3.06
C THR A 143 2.54 32.20 -3.41
N ALA A 144 3.07 32.90 -4.42
CA ALA A 144 2.54 34.18 -4.87
C ALA A 144 1.17 34.05 -5.54
N GLU A 145 0.96 32.99 -6.33
CA GLU A 145 -0.32 32.74 -6.99
C GLU A 145 -1.43 32.37 -5.99
N LEU A 146 -1.09 31.58 -4.95
CA LEU A 146 -2.00 31.19 -3.88
C LEU A 146 -2.46 32.38 -3.03
N GLN A 147 -1.55 33.29 -2.66
CA GLN A 147 -1.90 34.50 -1.91
C GLN A 147 -2.83 35.43 -2.72
N LYS A 148 -2.54 35.64 -4.01
CA LYS A 148 -3.38 36.49 -4.87
C LYS A 148 -4.80 35.92 -5.02
N LYS A 149 -4.94 34.60 -5.07
CA LYS A 149 -6.26 33.93 -5.18
C LYS A 149 -7.05 34.00 -3.86
N LEU A 150 -6.36 33.98 -2.72
CA LEU A 150 -6.97 34.16 -1.40
C LEU A 150 -7.48 35.59 -1.19
N GLU A 151 -6.70 36.62 -1.56
CA GLU A 151 -7.13 38.01 -1.48
C GLU A 151 -8.32 38.31 -2.40
N LYS A 152 -8.32 37.75 -3.62
CA LYS A 152 -9.44 37.92 -4.56
C LYS A 152 -10.75 37.35 -4.04
N ARG A 153 -10.73 36.25 -3.25
CA ARG A 153 -11.95 35.75 -2.61
C ARG A 153 -12.42 36.66 -1.47
N ARG A 154 -11.51 37.21 -0.68
CA ARG A 154 -11.85 38.13 0.43
C ARG A 154 -12.51 39.41 -0.07
N ALA A 155 -12.09 39.92 -1.23
CA ALA A 155 -12.65 41.14 -1.82
C ALA A 155 -14.04 40.97 -2.47
N LEU A 156 -14.56 39.73 -2.55
CA LEU A 156 -15.88 39.44 -3.14
C LEU A 156 -16.96 39.18 -2.07
N GLU A 157 -16.64 39.28 -0.77
CA GLU A 157 -17.57 39.15 0.35
C GLU A 157 -18.16 40.50 0.83
N HIS A 158 -18.44 41.43 -0.09
CA HIS A 158 -19.24 42.62 0.22
C HIS A 158 -20.07 43.10 -0.98
#